data_AF-B7QC42-F1
#
_entry.id   AF-B7QC42-F1
#
_cell.length_a   1.000
_cell.length_b   1.000
_cell.length_c   1.000
_cell.angle_alpha   90.00
_cell.angle_beta   90.00
_cell.angle_gamma   90.00
#
_symmetry.space_group_name_H-M   'P 1'
#
loop_
_entity.id
_entity.type
_entity.pdbx_description
1 polymer ?
#
loop_
_entity_poly.entity_id
_entity_poly.type
_entity_poly.pdbx_seq_one_letter_code
_entity_poly.pdbx_strand_id
1 'polypeptide(L)'
;MNPFIFLSQIQQMGDPRTRDYPLVMNPFFVFPMIATYLYFVKVAGPRWMKNRKPFEITNLMRFYNVAMVILNARFLYIVLINTYLPGGRYSLWCQGITGYMDDQLAEYYKSGWWYLAVRYADLLDTVFFVLRKKFTHITHLHVIHHALFAANAWLIVLFAPEGQGALGLAMNAFVHVIMYTYYFLATLGPSVAQYLWWKR
;
A
#
# COMPACT_ATOMS: atom_id res chain seq x y z
N MET A 1 -11.36 -13.18 -25.49
CA MET A 1 -11.26 -13.93 -24.21
C MET A 1 -12.19 -13.27 -23.20
N ASN A 2 -13.02 -14.03 -22.49
CA ASN A 2 -13.92 -13.48 -21.47
C ASN A 2 -13.06 -12.96 -20.28
N PRO A 3 -13.20 -11.67 -19.87
CA PRO A 3 -12.38 -11.09 -18.80
C PRO A 3 -12.57 -11.82 -17.46
N PHE A 4 -13.76 -12.37 -17.19
CA PHE A 4 -14.03 -13.16 -15.99
C PHE A 4 -13.22 -14.47 -15.99
N ILE A 5 -13.18 -15.15 -17.14
CA ILE A 5 -12.40 -16.39 -17.28
C ILE A 5 -10.91 -16.08 -17.12
N PHE A 6 -10.42 -15.02 -17.77
CA PHE A 6 -9.01 -14.63 -17.67
C PHE A 6 -8.58 -14.30 -16.23
N LEU A 7 -9.36 -13.49 -15.51
CA LEU A 7 -9.03 -13.13 -14.12
C LEU A 7 -9.08 -14.34 -13.18
N SER A 8 -10.03 -15.25 -13.39
CA SER A 8 -10.08 -16.49 -12.62
C SER A 8 -8.88 -17.40 -12.90
N GLN A 9 -8.42 -17.48 -14.15
CA GLN A 9 -7.24 -18.24 -14.53
C GLN A 9 -5.97 -17.66 -13.89
N ILE A 10 -5.82 -16.33 -13.87
CA ILE A 10 -4.69 -15.68 -13.20
C ILE A 10 -4.67 -16.03 -11.70
N GLN A 11 -5.82 -15.96 -11.02
CA GLN A 11 -5.90 -16.31 -9.60
C GLN A 11 -5.50 -17.77 -9.34
N GLN A 12 -5.90 -18.69 -10.22
CA GLN A 12 -5.58 -20.11 -10.11
C GLN A 12 -4.10 -20.41 -10.34
N MET A 13 -3.42 -19.62 -11.18
CA MET A 13 -1.97 -19.71 -11.41
C MET A 13 -1.15 -19.16 -10.24
N GLY A 14 -1.78 -18.43 -9.32
CA GLY A 14 -1.13 -17.89 -8.13
C GLY A 14 -0.69 -18.95 -7.13
N ASP A 15 0.19 -18.54 -6.23
CA ASP A 15 0.75 -19.36 -5.17
C ASP A 15 -0.37 -19.92 -4.26
N PRO A 16 -0.48 -21.25 -4.09
CA PRO A 16 -1.52 -21.86 -3.26
C PRO A 16 -1.50 -21.38 -1.81
N ARG A 17 -0.38 -20.83 -1.32
CA ARG A 17 -0.22 -20.32 0.05
C ARG A 17 -0.93 -18.99 0.29
N THR A 18 -1.13 -18.18 -0.74
CA THR A 18 -1.66 -16.80 -0.62
C THR A 18 -2.88 -16.54 -1.49
N ARG A 19 -3.13 -17.34 -2.54
CA ARG A 19 -4.23 -17.13 -3.51
C ARG A 19 -5.63 -17.16 -2.90
N ASP A 20 -5.82 -17.89 -1.80
CA ASP A 20 -7.13 -18.09 -1.18
C ASP A 20 -7.40 -17.08 -0.06
N TYR A 21 -6.52 -16.08 0.12
CA TYR A 21 -6.76 -15.04 1.11
C TYR A 21 -7.97 -14.16 0.76
N PRO A 22 -8.63 -13.57 1.79
CA PRO A 22 -9.89 -12.85 1.62
C PRO A 22 -9.80 -11.67 0.65
N LEU A 23 -10.97 -11.21 0.18
CA LEU A 23 -11.33 -10.06 -0.67
C LEU A 23 -10.20 -9.24 -1.35
N VAL A 24 -9.20 -8.75 -0.62
CA VAL A 24 -8.09 -7.94 -1.15
C VAL A 24 -7.19 -8.71 -2.14
N MET A 25 -7.19 -10.04 -2.12
CA MET A 25 -6.48 -10.85 -3.13
C MET A 25 -7.32 -11.17 -4.36
N ASN A 26 -8.62 -10.82 -4.37
CA ASN A 26 -9.51 -11.18 -5.46
C ASN A 26 -9.39 -10.17 -6.63
N PRO A 27 -9.03 -10.58 -7.86
CA PRO A 27 -8.92 -9.68 -9.00
C PRO A 27 -10.21 -8.91 -9.30
N PHE A 28 -11.36 -9.53 -9.04
CA PHE A 28 -12.68 -8.88 -9.18
C PHE A 28 -12.94 -7.79 -8.15
N PHE A 29 -12.13 -7.71 -7.10
CA PHE A 29 -12.12 -6.58 -6.19
C PHE A 29 -11.06 -5.56 -6.62
N VAL A 30 -9.84 -6.01 -6.94
CA VAL A 30 -8.69 -5.14 -7.23
C VAL A 30 -8.92 -4.25 -8.45
N PHE A 31 -9.32 -4.81 -9.59
CA PHE A 31 -9.47 -4.03 -10.82
C PHE A 31 -10.63 -3.02 -10.74
N PRO A 32 -11.83 -3.38 -10.26
CA PRO A 32 -12.89 -2.39 -10.03
C PRO A 32 -12.48 -1.32 -9.01
N MET A 33 -11.79 -1.68 -7.92
CA MET A 33 -11.30 -0.70 -6.95
C MET A 33 -10.37 0.33 -7.61
N ILE A 34 -9.40 -0.10 -8.42
CA ILE A 34 -8.49 0.81 -9.15
C ILE A 34 -9.27 1.66 -10.15
N ALA A 35 -10.22 1.08 -10.89
CA ALA A 35 -11.04 1.82 -11.85
C ALA A 35 -11.91 2.89 -11.16
N THR A 36 -12.57 2.54 -10.05
CA THR A 36 -13.36 3.46 -9.23
C THR A 36 -12.49 4.57 -8.66
N TYR A 37 -11.30 4.24 -8.17
CA TYR A 37 -10.31 5.20 -7.70
C TYR A 37 -9.93 6.21 -8.80
N LEU A 38 -9.56 5.73 -10.00
CA LEU A 38 -9.18 6.60 -11.11
C LEU A 38 -10.34 7.50 -11.54
N TYR A 39 -11.55 6.95 -11.64
CA TYR A 39 -12.75 7.69 -11.96
C TYR A 39 -13.05 8.77 -10.91
N PHE A 40 -12.92 8.43 -9.62
CA PHE A 40 -13.14 9.37 -8.52
C PHE A 40 -12.12 10.51 -8.55
N VAL A 41 -10.82 10.20 -8.63
CA VAL A 41 -9.76 11.19 -8.54
C VAL A 41 -9.72 12.12 -9.76
N LYS A 42 -9.99 11.61 -10.97
CA LYS A 42 -9.90 12.40 -12.21
C LYS A 42 -11.20 13.10 -12.59
N VAL A 43 -12.36 12.51 -12.28
CA VAL A 43 -13.65 12.98 -12.82
C VAL A 43 -14.64 13.31 -11.71
N ALA A 44 -15.11 12.32 -10.95
CA ALA A 44 -16.24 12.51 -10.05
C ALA A 44 -15.93 13.43 -8.87
N GLY A 45 -14.80 13.22 -8.22
CA GLY A 45 -14.35 13.98 -7.06
C GLY A 45 -14.10 15.46 -7.38
N PRO A 46 -13.26 15.81 -8.38
CA PRO A 46 -13.05 17.21 -8.78
C PRO A 46 -14.35 17.91 -9.22
N ARG A 47 -15.21 17.21 -9.97
CA ARG A 47 -16.52 17.76 -10.41
C ARG A 47 -17.44 18.04 -9.23
N TRP A 48 -17.51 17.12 -8.26
CA TRP A 48 -18.31 17.28 -7.05
C TRP A 48 -17.79 18.39 -6.14
N MET A 49 -16.47 18.53 -6.05
CA MET A 49 -15.83 19.57 -5.23
C MET A 49 -15.87 20.96 -5.87
N LYS A 50 -16.12 21.10 -7.17
CA LYS A 50 -16.06 22.40 -7.89
C LYS A 50 -16.76 23.54 -7.14
N ASN A 51 -18.01 23.32 -6.72
CA ASN A 51 -18.86 24.32 -6.07
C ASN A 51 -18.90 24.20 -4.53
N ARG A 52 -18.02 23.41 -3.92
CA ARG A 52 -17.98 23.19 -2.45
C ARG A 52 -16.75 23.83 -1.83
N LYS A 53 -16.82 24.18 -0.54
CA LYS A 53 -15.62 24.57 0.24
C LYS A 53 -14.78 23.32 0.53
N PRO A 54 -13.44 23.43 0.68
CA PRO A 54 -12.60 22.31 1.07
C PRO A 54 -13.04 21.78 2.45
N PHE A 55 -13.00 20.45 2.62
CA PHE A 55 -13.39 19.83 3.89
C PHE A 55 -12.29 19.97 4.95
N GLU A 56 -12.69 20.29 6.18
CA GLU A 56 -11.83 20.34 7.37
C GLU A 56 -11.70 18.93 7.99
N ILE A 57 -10.97 18.04 7.33
CA ILE A 57 -10.77 16.63 7.74
C ILE A 57 -9.42 16.40 8.43
N THR A 58 -8.88 17.43 9.10
CA THR A 58 -7.54 17.40 9.70
C THR A 58 -7.37 16.30 10.74
N ASN A 59 -8.36 16.09 11.61
CA ASN A 59 -8.31 15.04 12.62
C ASN A 59 -8.41 13.63 12.02
N LEU A 60 -9.22 13.46 10.97
CA LEU A 60 -9.30 12.20 10.24
C LEU A 60 -7.96 11.85 9.59
N MET A 61 -7.31 12.80 8.93
CA MET A 61 -5.97 12.60 8.34
C MET A 61 -4.91 12.31 9.41
N ARG A 62 -4.98 12.97 10.58
CA ARG A 62 -4.08 12.68 11.70
C ARG A 62 -4.20 11.22 12.15
N PHE A 63 -5.43 10.77 12.41
CA PHE A 63 -5.69 9.38 12.80
C PHE A 63 -5.23 8.40 11.73
N TYR A 64 -5.58 8.68 10.47
CA TYR A 64 -5.17 7.87 9.33
C TYR A 64 -3.63 7.78 9.22
N ASN A 65 -2.91 8.90 9.26
CA ASN A 65 -1.44 8.90 9.16
C ASN A 65 -0.80 8.11 10.30
N VAL A 66 -1.30 8.24 11.54
CA VAL A 66 -0.80 7.46 12.69
C VAL A 66 -1.07 5.97 12.50
N ALA A 67 -2.28 5.60 12.06
CA ALA A 67 -2.63 4.21 11.76
C ALA A 67 -1.70 3.65 10.67
N MET A 68 -1.45 4.42 9.60
CA MET A 68 -0.54 4.01 8.52
C MET A 68 0.90 3.84 9.02
N VAL A 69 1.40 4.70 9.91
CA VAL A 69 2.72 4.52 10.55
C VAL A 69 2.76 3.20 11.33
N ILE A 70 1.76 2.94 12.18
CA ILE A 70 1.71 1.73 13.01
C ILE A 70 1.64 0.46 12.15
N LEU A 71 0.77 0.45 11.14
CA LEU A 71 0.59 -0.71 10.26
C LEU A 71 1.85 -1.00 9.43
N ASN A 72 2.52 0.04 8.91
CA ASN A 72 3.77 -0.11 8.18
C ASN A 72 4.92 -0.53 9.08
N ALA A 73 5.03 0.02 10.30
CA ALA A 73 6.05 -0.37 11.26
C ALA A 73 5.86 -1.82 11.73
N ARG A 74 4.61 -2.25 11.98
CA ARG A 74 4.28 -3.64 12.30
C ARG A 74 4.67 -4.58 11.17
N PHE A 75 4.30 -4.25 9.93
CA PHE A 75 4.68 -5.07 8.78
C PHE A 75 6.20 -5.14 8.63
N LEU A 76 6.90 -4.00 8.71
CA LEU A 76 8.36 -3.95 8.67
C LEU A 76 8.99 -4.85 9.73
N TYR A 77 8.50 -4.80 10.97
CA TYR A 77 8.99 -5.66 12.06
C TYR A 77 8.82 -7.14 11.74
N ILE A 78 7.63 -7.56 11.28
CA ILE A 78 7.33 -8.96 10.93
C ILE A 78 8.21 -9.42 9.77
N VAL A 79 8.41 -8.59 8.74
CA VAL A 79 9.29 -8.95 7.63
C VAL A 79 10.71 -9.13 8.13
N LEU A 80 11.26 -8.15 8.86
CA LEU A 80 12.64 -8.19 9.33
C LEU A 80 12.92 -9.37 10.25
N ILE A 81 12.05 -9.67 11.23
CA ILE A 81 12.26 -10.77 12.18
C ILE A 81 12.20 -12.16 11.52
N ASN A 82 11.36 -12.31 10.49
CA ASN A 82 11.17 -13.58 9.80
C ASN A 82 12.15 -13.81 8.64
N THR A 83 12.89 -12.77 8.22
CA THR A 83 13.78 -12.86 7.04
C THR A 83 15.23 -12.48 7.32
N TYR A 84 15.51 -11.28 7.84
CA TYR A 84 16.86 -10.69 7.87
C TYR A 84 17.51 -10.56 9.26
N LEU A 85 16.72 -10.56 10.33
CA LEU A 85 17.22 -10.48 11.72
C LEU A 85 17.61 -11.87 12.27
N PRO A 86 18.25 -11.97 13.45
CA PRO A 86 18.68 -13.25 14.00
C PRO A 86 17.53 -14.26 14.10
N GLY A 87 17.68 -15.40 13.41
CA GLY A 87 16.63 -16.42 13.23
C GLY A 87 15.98 -16.41 11.84
N GLY A 88 16.21 -15.37 11.04
CA GLY A 88 15.83 -15.29 9.63
C GLY A 88 16.82 -16.00 8.72
N ARG A 89 16.31 -16.62 7.65
CA ARG A 89 17.11 -17.45 6.72
C ARG A 89 17.42 -16.74 5.40
N TYR A 90 17.11 -15.46 5.26
CA TYR A 90 17.21 -14.77 3.98
C TYR A 90 18.58 -14.14 3.78
N SER A 91 19.14 -14.35 2.58
CA SER A 91 20.28 -13.59 2.11
C SER A 91 19.83 -12.20 1.62
N LEU A 92 20.67 -11.19 1.84
CA LEU A 92 20.50 -9.87 1.20
C LEU A 92 20.76 -9.95 -0.32
N TRP A 93 21.53 -10.96 -0.73
CA TRP A 93 21.97 -11.16 -2.11
C TRP A 93 21.33 -12.43 -2.68
N CYS A 94 20.57 -12.28 -3.76
CA CYS A 94 19.99 -13.37 -4.54
C CYS A 94 19.19 -14.37 -3.69
N GLN A 95 18.11 -13.91 -3.08
CA GLN A 95 17.18 -14.76 -2.34
C GLN A 95 16.14 -15.39 -3.29
N GLY A 96 16.19 -16.71 -3.40
CA GLY A 96 15.23 -17.50 -4.17
C GLY A 96 13.90 -17.73 -3.43
N ILE A 97 12.89 -18.16 -4.19
CA ILE A 97 11.60 -18.66 -3.71
C ILE A 97 11.82 -20.11 -3.30
N THR A 98 11.65 -20.42 -2.01
CA THR A 98 12.02 -21.74 -1.46
C THR A 98 10.84 -22.70 -1.35
N GLY A 99 9.60 -22.22 -1.36
CA GLY A 99 8.41 -23.06 -1.30
C GLY A 99 8.07 -23.62 0.09
N TYR A 100 8.91 -23.41 1.10
CA TYR A 100 8.70 -23.96 2.44
C TYR A 100 7.58 -23.22 3.20
N MET A 101 6.73 -24.00 3.88
CA MET A 101 5.73 -23.51 4.84
C MET A 101 6.14 -23.97 6.23
N ASP A 102 6.94 -23.18 6.93
CA ASP A 102 7.15 -23.32 8.36
C ASP A 102 6.30 -22.30 9.13
N ASP A 103 6.17 -22.48 10.45
CA ASP A 103 5.34 -21.61 11.29
C ASP A 103 5.83 -20.15 11.28
N GLN A 104 7.13 -19.93 11.04
CA GLN A 104 7.76 -18.62 10.96
C GLN A 104 7.38 -17.89 9.66
N LEU A 105 7.43 -18.58 8.53
CA LEU A 105 7.00 -18.04 7.23
C LEU A 105 5.48 -17.93 7.13
N ALA A 106 4.70 -18.74 7.86
CA ALA A 106 3.25 -18.63 7.90
C ALA A 106 2.79 -17.25 8.39
N GLU A 107 3.43 -16.71 9.43
CA GLU A 107 3.15 -15.34 9.90
C GLU A 107 3.52 -14.30 8.84
N TYR A 108 4.67 -14.48 8.16
CA TYR A 108 5.09 -13.62 7.06
C TYR A 108 4.08 -13.62 5.91
N TYR A 109 3.60 -14.77 5.44
CA TYR A 109 2.59 -14.84 4.38
C TYR A 109 1.29 -14.16 4.80
N LYS A 110 0.83 -14.40 6.03
CA LYS A 110 -0.37 -13.73 6.56
C LYS A 110 -0.19 -12.22 6.65
N SER A 111 1.02 -11.75 6.94
CA SER A 111 1.35 -10.33 6.94
C SER A 111 1.31 -9.71 5.54
N GLY A 112 1.58 -10.49 4.48
CA GLY A 112 1.45 -10.06 3.08
C GLY A 112 0.03 -9.61 2.71
N TRP A 113 -1.00 -10.28 3.24
CA TRP A 113 -2.39 -9.85 3.09
C TRP A 113 -2.65 -8.48 3.72
N TRP A 114 -2.17 -8.28 4.95
CA TRP A 114 -2.29 -7.00 5.65
C TRP A 114 -1.53 -5.90 4.93
N TYR A 115 -0.35 -6.20 4.40
CA TYR A 115 0.42 -5.27 3.58
C TYR A 115 -0.38 -4.84 2.35
N LEU A 116 -0.99 -5.78 1.62
CA LEU A 116 -1.80 -5.45 0.45
C LEU A 116 -3.00 -4.55 0.82
N ALA A 117 -3.66 -4.83 1.94
CA ALA A 117 -4.72 -3.96 2.46
C ALA A 117 -4.22 -2.54 2.78
N VAL A 118 -3.02 -2.40 3.37
CA VAL A 118 -2.38 -1.10 3.61
C VAL A 118 -2.07 -0.39 2.29
N ARG A 119 -1.57 -1.10 1.26
CA ARG A 119 -1.31 -0.52 -0.06
C ARG A 119 -2.58 0.01 -0.74
N TYR A 120 -3.73 -0.62 -0.48
CA TYR A 120 -5.01 -0.12 -0.96
C TYR A 120 -5.50 1.06 -0.13
N ALA A 121 -5.21 1.09 1.17
CA ALA A 121 -5.47 2.24 2.00
C ALA A 121 -4.69 3.49 1.54
N ASP A 122 -3.46 3.33 1.01
CA ASP A 122 -2.67 4.45 0.44
C ASP A 122 -3.46 5.24 -0.63
N LEU A 123 -4.42 4.61 -1.34
CA LEU A 123 -5.25 5.29 -2.34
C LEU A 123 -6.10 6.41 -1.71
N LEU A 124 -6.41 6.31 -0.41
CA LEU A 124 -7.17 7.32 0.34
C LEU A 124 -6.41 8.65 0.47
N ASP A 125 -5.07 8.65 0.36
CA ASP A 125 -4.28 9.89 0.37
C ASP A 125 -4.75 10.85 -0.72
N THR A 126 -4.97 10.32 -1.90
CA THR A 126 -5.43 11.09 -3.06
C THR A 126 -6.87 11.55 -2.89
N VAL A 127 -7.70 10.73 -2.24
CA VAL A 127 -9.09 11.07 -1.90
C VAL A 127 -9.09 12.27 -0.95
N PHE A 128 -8.23 12.25 0.08
CA PHE A 128 -8.07 13.40 0.98
C PHE A 128 -7.58 14.65 0.25
N PHE A 129 -6.66 14.53 -0.73
CA PHE A 129 -6.26 15.68 -1.56
C PHE A 129 -7.42 16.26 -2.37
N VAL A 130 -8.26 15.42 -2.96
CA VAL A 130 -9.47 15.86 -3.68
C VAL A 130 -10.42 16.59 -2.73
N LEU A 131 -10.73 16.00 -1.58
CA LEU A 131 -11.65 16.56 -0.58
C LEU A 131 -11.16 17.89 0.02
N ARG A 132 -9.84 18.09 0.10
CA ARG A 132 -9.23 19.36 0.55
C ARG A 132 -8.96 20.36 -0.58
N LYS A 133 -9.37 20.05 -1.81
CA LYS A 133 -9.05 20.85 -3.02
C LYS A 133 -7.56 21.10 -3.22
N LYS A 134 -6.70 20.16 -2.81
CA LYS A 134 -5.25 20.23 -2.96
C LYS A 134 -4.81 19.59 -4.29
N PHE A 135 -5.41 20.02 -5.40
CA PHE A 135 -5.18 19.44 -6.73
C PHE A 135 -3.74 19.58 -7.23
N THR A 136 -2.97 20.54 -6.72
CA THR A 136 -1.54 20.70 -7.02
C THR A 136 -0.71 19.48 -6.59
N HIS A 137 -1.17 18.72 -5.59
CA HIS A 137 -0.51 17.50 -5.13
C HIS A 137 -0.89 16.27 -5.97
N ILE A 138 -1.99 16.34 -6.73
CA ILE A 138 -2.49 15.24 -7.56
C ILE A 138 -1.87 15.35 -8.96
N THR A 139 -0.57 15.06 -9.02
CA THR A 139 0.15 15.05 -10.30
C THR A 139 -0.18 13.80 -11.12
N HIS A 140 0.09 13.83 -12.42
CA HIS A 140 -0.04 12.64 -13.28
C HIS A 140 0.82 11.48 -12.76
N LEU A 141 2.07 11.78 -12.37
CA LEU A 141 2.98 10.80 -11.80
C LEU A 141 2.40 10.15 -10.54
N HIS A 142 1.84 10.94 -9.62
CA HIS A 142 1.25 10.44 -8.39
C HIS A 142 0.10 9.47 -8.67
N VAL A 143 -0.85 9.83 -9.53
CA VAL A 143 -2.01 8.97 -9.84
C VAL A 143 -1.59 7.68 -10.54
N ILE A 144 -0.67 7.77 -11.52
CA ILE A 144 -0.15 6.60 -12.24
C ILE A 144 0.61 5.69 -11.29
N HIS A 145 1.48 6.26 -10.44
CA HIS A 145 2.24 5.52 -9.44
C HIS A 145 1.30 4.74 -8.50
N HIS A 146 0.31 5.39 -7.89
CA HIS A 146 -0.61 4.71 -6.97
C HIS A 146 -1.45 3.62 -7.65
N ALA A 147 -1.93 3.84 -8.89
CA ALA A 147 -2.70 2.84 -9.61
C ALA A 147 -1.86 1.62 -10.02
N LEU A 148 -0.66 1.86 -10.58
CA LEU A 148 0.24 0.78 -10.98
C LEU A 148 0.77 0.01 -9.76
N PHE A 149 1.09 0.72 -8.68
CA PHE A 149 1.60 0.09 -7.47
C PHE A 149 0.54 -0.80 -6.81
N ALA A 150 -0.74 -0.39 -6.79
CA ALA A 150 -1.83 -1.24 -6.29
C ALA A 150 -2.00 -2.53 -7.11
N ALA A 151 -1.91 -2.45 -8.43
CA ALA A 151 -1.96 -3.64 -9.29
C ALA A 151 -0.71 -4.53 -9.12
N ASN A 152 0.48 -3.92 -9.03
CA ASN A 152 1.73 -4.65 -8.87
C ASN A 152 1.85 -5.33 -7.51
N ALA A 153 1.37 -4.69 -6.44
CA ALA A 153 1.34 -5.27 -5.10
C ALA A 153 0.48 -6.55 -5.07
N TRP A 154 -0.64 -6.58 -5.77
CA TRP A 154 -1.46 -7.78 -5.92
C TRP A 154 -0.71 -8.90 -6.66
N LEU A 155 -0.09 -8.58 -7.80
CA LEU A 155 0.69 -9.56 -8.58
C LEU A 155 1.85 -10.15 -7.77
N ILE A 156 2.57 -9.32 -7.01
CA ILE A 156 3.68 -9.78 -6.17
C ILE A 156 3.19 -10.75 -5.11
N VAL A 157 2.14 -10.40 -4.35
CA VAL A 157 1.62 -11.30 -3.30
C VAL A 157 1.01 -12.57 -3.89
N LEU A 158 0.48 -12.51 -5.12
CA LEU A 158 -0.13 -13.65 -5.80
C LEU A 158 0.92 -14.62 -6.36
N PHE A 159 2.01 -14.14 -6.96
CA PHE A 159 2.97 -15.00 -7.68
C PHE A 159 4.32 -15.18 -6.98
N ALA A 160 4.75 -14.20 -6.21
CA ALA A 160 6.06 -14.19 -5.56
C ALA A 160 5.92 -13.62 -4.14
N PRO A 161 5.18 -14.31 -3.25
CA PRO A 161 4.99 -13.85 -1.87
C PRO A 161 6.28 -13.93 -1.04
N GLU A 162 7.35 -14.53 -1.57
CA GLU A 162 8.66 -14.70 -0.94
C GLU A 162 9.81 -14.38 -1.90
N GLY A 163 11.05 -14.52 -1.41
CA GLY A 163 12.26 -14.31 -2.23
C GLY A 163 12.81 -12.90 -2.14
N GLN A 164 13.59 -12.49 -3.14
CA GLN A 164 14.26 -11.17 -3.19
C GLN A 164 13.28 -9.99 -3.08
N GLY A 165 12.02 -10.17 -3.50
CA GLY A 165 10.98 -9.15 -3.36
C GLY A 165 10.74 -8.70 -1.92
N ALA A 166 10.99 -9.57 -0.93
CA ALA A 166 10.84 -9.26 0.49
C ALA A 166 11.67 -8.05 0.93
N LEU A 167 12.89 -7.89 0.40
CA LEU A 167 13.74 -6.73 0.69
C LEU A 167 13.11 -5.43 0.18
N GLY A 168 12.57 -5.46 -1.05
CA GLY A 168 11.87 -4.33 -1.64
C GLY A 168 10.63 -3.92 -0.83
N LEU A 169 9.88 -4.91 -0.34
CA LEU A 169 8.73 -4.67 0.55
C LEU A 169 9.15 -4.07 1.89
N ALA A 170 10.24 -4.56 2.49
CA ALA A 170 10.79 -4.01 3.74
C ALA A 170 11.24 -2.55 3.55
N MET A 171 12.01 -2.27 2.49
CA MET A 171 12.44 -0.90 2.18
C MET A 171 11.26 0.03 1.93
N ASN A 172 10.24 -0.43 1.19
CA ASN A 172 9.04 0.35 0.96
C ASN A 172 8.30 0.65 2.27
N ALA A 173 8.07 -0.35 3.12
CA ALA A 173 7.43 -0.17 4.41
C ALA A 173 8.20 0.82 5.29
N PHE A 174 9.53 0.74 5.32
CA PHE A 174 10.39 1.69 6.03
C PHE A 174 10.23 3.13 5.52
N VAL A 175 10.28 3.34 4.20
CA VAL A 175 10.05 4.67 3.61
C VAL A 175 8.64 5.17 3.94
N HIS A 176 7.63 4.30 3.92
CA HIS A 176 6.26 4.68 4.28
C HIS A 176 6.10 5.04 5.77
N VAL A 177 6.83 4.39 6.68
CA VAL A 177 6.88 4.82 8.09
C VAL A 177 7.37 6.27 8.19
N ILE A 178 8.48 6.59 7.51
CA ILE A 178 9.05 7.95 7.52
C ILE A 178 8.08 8.95 6.86
N MET A 179 7.53 8.59 5.70
CA MET A 179 6.63 9.45 4.92
C MET A 179 5.33 9.76 5.68
N TYR A 180 4.66 8.76 6.25
CA TYR A 180 3.43 9.00 7.01
C TYR A 180 3.69 9.71 8.34
N THR A 181 4.85 9.49 8.96
CA THR A 181 5.29 10.30 10.11
C THR A 181 5.42 11.76 9.73
N TYR A 182 6.07 12.05 8.58
CA TYR A 182 6.15 13.41 8.05
C TYR A 182 4.77 14.01 7.77
N TYR A 183 3.86 13.26 7.13
CA TYR A 183 2.49 13.74 6.87
C TYR A 183 1.71 14.01 8.16
N PHE A 184 1.86 13.18 9.18
CA PHE A 184 1.29 13.44 10.50
C PHE A 184 1.84 14.74 11.11
N LEU A 185 3.16 14.89 11.19
CA LEU A 185 3.79 16.08 11.76
C LEU A 185 3.40 17.36 11.01
N ALA A 186 3.29 17.28 9.68
CA ALA A 186 2.84 18.41 8.85
C ALA A 186 1.41 18.85 9.15
N THR A 187 0.56 17.99 9.72
CA THR A 187 -0.81 18.35 10.14
C THR A 187 -0.88 19.00 11.52
N LEU A 188 0.21 19.04 12.30
CA LEU A 188 0.24 19.67 13.63
C LEU A 188 0.35 21.21 13.58
N GLY A 189 0.46 21.77 12.38
CA GLY A 189 0.42 23.21 12.13
C GLY A 189 1.79 23.87 12.04
N PRO A 190 1.83 25.22 11.93
CA PRO A 190 3.07 25.97 11.68
C PRO A 190 4.15 25.78 12.75
N SER A 191 3.73 25.57 13.99
CA SER A 191 4.63 25.37 15.14
C SER A 191 5.50 24.12 15.00
N VAL A 192 5.01 23.06 14.33
CA VAL A 192 5.78 21.83 14.07
C VAL A 192 6.35 21.84 12.66
N ALA A 193 5.64 22.42 11.69
CA ALA A 193 6.05 22.45 10.29
C ALA A 193 7.40 23.15 10.07
N GLN A 194 7.76 24.13 10.90
CA GLN A 194 9.07 24.80 10.86
C GLN A 194 10.26 23.85 11.10
N TYR A 195 10.05 22.75 11.85
CA TYR A 195 11.10 21.77 12.15
C TYR A 195 11.22 20.69 11.07
N LEU A 196 10.36 20.70 10.05
CA LEU A 196 10.36 19.73 8.96
C LEU A 196 11.35 20.11 7.83
N TRP A 197 12.55 20.52 8.21
CA TRP A 197 13.62 21.02 7.31
C TRP A 197 14.21 19.95 6.39
N TRP A 198 14.03 18.68 6.72
CA TRP A 198 14.58 17.53 5.99
C TRP A 198 13.76 17.14 4.74
N LYS A 199 12.64 17.84 4.50
CA LYS A 199 11.98 17.81 3.19
C LYS A 199 12.76 18.69 2.22
N ARG A 200 13.33 18.07 1.18
CA ARG A 200 13.97 18.77 0.06
C ARG A 200 13.04 18.81 -1.15
#